data_AF-A0A3D3T4Z9-F1
#
_entry.id   AF-A0A3D3T4Z9-F1
#
_cell.length_a   1.000
_cell.length_b   1.000
_cell.length_c   1.000
_cell.angle_alpha   90.00
_cell.angle_beta   90.00
_cell.angle_gamma   90.00
#
_symmetry.space_group_name_H-M   'P 1'
#
loop_
_entity.id
_entity.type
_entity.pdbx_description
1 polymer ?
#
loop_
_entity_poly.entity_id
_entity_poly.type
_entity_poly.pdbx_seq_one_letter_code
_entity_poly.pdbx_strand_id
1 'polypeptide(L)'
;MNLDLLIIHAIPWKTKASKLMKSYDIKIEKVSIGGYDYTIRSLKDRQQFSDNQDISGYQGISPANWSHFGVIWPCGIVLAHLVSTLPLKGLRILELGSGLGIASLVASRRGGDITASDHHPLAESFMSENVALNDLPGIKFAHGDCAYTNYSARKVQSDYWQRSALRA
;
A
#
# COMPACT_ATOMS: atom_id res chain seq x y z
N MET A 1 7.65 13.21 -37.67
CA MET A 1 7.91 11.84 -38.17
C MET A 1 9.36 11.54 -37.85
N ASN A 2 9.77 10.63 -36.97
CA ASN A 2 9.16 9.37 -36.52
C ASN A 2 9.27 9.18 -35.01
N LEU A 3 8.21 8.64 -34.41
CA LEU A 3 8.07 8.25 -33.00
C LEU A 3 8.10 6.72 -32.86
N ASP A 4 8.96 6.03 -33.62
CA ASP A 4 8.82 4.58 -33.85
C ASP A 4 9.78 3.68 -33.06
N LEU A 5 10.33 4.10 -31.91
CA LEU A 5 11.23 3.21 -31.16
C LEU A 5 11.39 3.56 -29.68
N LEU A 6 10.33 3.46 -28.86
CA LEU A 6 10.45 3.24 -27.39
C LEU A 6 9.10 3.01 -26.65
N ILE A 7 8.14 2.29 -27.24
CA ILE A 7 6.99 1.76 -26.47
C ILE A 7 6.88 0.24 -26.70
N ILE A 8 7.95 -0.47 -26.39
CA ILE A 8 7.89 -1.91 -26.09
C ILE A 8 7.99 -1.98 -24.56
N HIS A 9 7.05 -2.69 -23.92
CA HIS A 9 6.80 -2.80 -22.46
C HIS A 9 5.77 -1.83 -21.84
N ALA A 10 4.66 -1.52 -22.53
CA ALA A 10 3.41 -1.21 -21.84
C ALA A 10 2.90 -2.45 -21.08
N ILE A 11 3.54 -2.74 -19.95
CA ILE A 11 2.96 -3.14 -18.68
C ILE A 11 1.62 -3.93 -18.78
N PRO A 12 1.67 -5.27 -18.83
CA PRO A 12 0.48 -6.13 -18.72
C PRO A 12 -0.33 -5.92 -17.43
N TRP A 13 0.27 -5.36 -16.37
CA TRP A 13 -0.39 -5.19 -15.07
C TRP A 13 -1.46 -4.10 -15.06
N LYS A 14 -1.33 -3.01 -15.84
CA LYS A 14 -2.36 -1.95 -15.87
C LYS A 14 -3.68 -2.43 -16.47
N THR A 15 -3.62 -3.26 -17.52
CA THR A 15 -4.82 -3.80 -18.20
C THR A 15 -5.51 -4.90 -17.38
N LYS A 16 -4.74 -5.72 -16.66
CA LYS A 16 -5.31 -6.69 -15.71
C LYS A 16 -5.92 -5.99 -14.49
N ALA A 17 -5.22 -5.02 -13.91
CA ALA A 17 -5.72 -4.23 -12.78
C ALA A 17 -7.02 -3.48 -13.15
N SER A 18 -7.11 -2.90 -14.35
CA SER A 18 -8.32 -2.21 -14.80
C SER A 18 -9.51 -3.16 -15.02
N LYS A 19 -9.28 -4.40 -15.47
CA LYS A 19 -10.32 -5.44 -15.56
C LYS A 19 -10.77 -5.92 -14.17
N LEU A 20 -9.85 -6.05 -13.23
CA LEU A 20 -10.13 -6.42 -11.83
C LEU A 20 -10.84 -5.30 -11.07
N MET A 21 -10.49 -4.04 -11.30
CA MET A 21 -11.18 -2.90 -10.70
C MET A 21 -12.66 -2.83 -11.08
N LYS A 22 -13.07 -3.42 -12.22
CA LYS A 22 -14.48 -3.49 -12.65
C LYS A 22 -15.31 -4.51 -11.86
N SER A 23 -14.69 -5.43 -11.12
CA SER A 23 -15.42 -6.44 -10.33
C SER A 23 -15.62 -6.06 -8.86
N TYR A 24 -15.07 -4.93 -8.40
CA TYR A 24 -15.23 -4.48 -7.02
C TYR A 24 -16.26 -3.36 -6.91
N ASP A 25 -17.11 -3.48 -5.91
CA ASP A 25 -17.97 -2.39 -5.46
C ASP A 25 -17.12 -1.36 -4.72
N ILE A 26 -17.07 -0.14 -5.26
CA ILE A 26 -16.24 0.95 -4.77
C ILE A 26 -17.12 2.02 -4.16
N LYS A 27 -16.63 2.68 -3.12
CA LYS A 27 -17.19 3.93 -2.59
C LYS A 27 -16.13 5.02 -2.53
N ILE A 28 -16.60 6.26 -2.54
CA ILE A 28 -15.78 7.44 -2.28
C ILE A 28 -16.14 7.96 -0.90
N GLU A 29 -15.13 8.12 -0.06
CA GLU A 29 -15.26 8.60 1.31
C GLU A 29 -14.37 9.82 1.50
N LYS A 30 -14.75 10.71 2.42
CA LYS A 30 -13.93 11.85 2.82
C LYS A 30 -13.42 11.66 4.22
N VAL A 31 -12.14 11.98 4.44
CA VAL A 31 -11.51 11.92 5.75
C VAL A 31 -10.74 13.21 6.00
N SER A 32 -11.02 13.89 7.11
CA SER A 32 -10.35 15.14 7.48
C SER A 32 -9.16 14.86 8.41
N ILE A 33 -7.94 15.14 7.95
CA ILE A 33 -6.69 14.90 8.69
C ILE A 33 -5.78 16.12 8.60
N GLY A 34 -5.32 16.61 9.75
CA GLY A 34 -4.34 17.70 9.81
C GLY A 34 -4.79 19.00 9.12
N GLY A 35 -6.09 19.29 9.11
CA GLY A 35 -6.67 20.48 8.47
C GLY A 35 -6.93 20.34 6.97
N TYR A 36 -6.76 19.14 6.39
CA TYR A 36 -7.07 18.87 4.99
C TYR A 36 -8.11 17.76 4.87
N ASP A 37 -9.00 17.88 3.88
CA ASP A 37 -9.90 16.81 3.49
C ASP A 37 -9.26 15.94 2.43
N TYR A 38 -9.25 14.63 2.66
CA TYR A 38 -8.77 13.64 1.72
C TYR A 38 -9.95 12.89 1.13
N THR A 39 -10.04 12.86 -0.20
CA THR A 39 -11.01 12.04 -0.93
C THR A 39 -10.39 10.67 -1.17
N ILE A 40 -10.98 9.64 -0.59
CA ILE A 40 -10.46 8.28 -0.60
C ILE A 40 -11.43 7.38 -1.35
N ARG A 41 -10.93 6.73 -2.40
CA ARG A 41 -11.56 5.59 -3.05
C ARG A 41 -11.23 4.34 -2.25
N SER A 42 -12.27 3.65 -1.76
CA SER A 42 -12.17 2.42 -0.99
C SER A 42 -13.12 1.35 -1.55
N LEU A 43 -12.93 0.11 -1.12
CA LEU A 43 -13.93 -0.94 -1.25
C LEU A 43 -15.15 -0.57 -0.41
N LYS A 44 -16.34 -0.87 -0.94
CA LYS A 44 -17.61 -0.65 -0.25
C LYS A 44 -17.69 -1.35 1.11
N ASP A 45 -17.15 -2.56 1.20
CA ASP A 45 -17.17 -3.38 2.41
C ASP A 45 -16.01 -4.40 2.44
N ARG A 46 -15.98 -5.20 3.52
CA ARG A 46 -14.95 -6.21 3.79
C ARG A 46 -15.32 -7.62 3.29
N GLN A 47 -16.35 -7.75 2.46
CA GLN A 47 -16.87 -9.04 1.99
C GLN A 47 -16.52 -9.31 0.53
N GLN A 48 -15.74 -8.41 -0.09
CA GLN A 48 -15.35 -8.54 -1.50
C GLN A 48 -14.04 -9.31 -1.65
N PHE A 49 -14.06 -10.34 -2.48
CA PHE A 49 -12.88 -11.13 -2.82
C PHE A 49 -12.82 -11.39 -4.33
N SER A 50 -11.64 -11.74 -4.84
CA SER A 50 -11.49 -12.26 -6.20
C SER A 50 -10.93 -13.68 -6.17
N ASP A 51 -11.57 -14.56 -6.93
CA ASP A 51 -11.18 -15.94 -7.22
C ASP A 51 -10.25 -16.05 -8.44
N ASN A 52 -9.91 -14.92 -9.07
CA ASN A 52 -9.04 -14.90 -10.24
C ASN A 52 -7.60 -15.23 -9.86
N GLN A 53 -7.19 -16.49 -10.06
CA GLN A 53 -5.82 -16.97 -9.87
C GLN A 53 -4.81 -16.34 -10.84
N ASP A 54 -5.28 -15.63 -11.87
CA ASP A 54 -4.46 -14.96 -12.90
C ASP A 54 -3.78 -13.65 -12.45
N ILE A 55 -3.97 -13.27 -11.18
CA ILE A 55 -3.32 -12.09 -10.57
C ILE A 55 -1.91 -12.49 -10.12
N SER A 56 -0.88 -11.89 -10.71
CA SER A 56 0.48 -12.03 -10.19
C SER A 56 0.54 -11.51 -8.74
N GLY A 57 0.98 -12.35 -7.79
CA GLY A 57 0.96 -12.02 -6.35
C GLY A 57 -0.23 -12.60 -5.56
N TYR A 58 -1.10 -13.38 -6.21
CA TYR A 58 -2.20 -14.11 -5.55
C TYR A 58 -1.74 -15.09 -4.46
N GLN A 59 -0.49 -15.58 -4.53
CA GLN A 59 0.01 -16.66 -3.70
C GLN A 59 0.15 -16.23 -2.24
N GLY A 60 -0.83 -16.59 -1.41
CA GLY A 60 -0.72 -16.53 0.05
C GLY A 60 -1.79 -15.69 0.76
N ILE A 61 -2.63 -14.94 0.04
CA ILE A 61 -3.69 -14.13 0.67
C ILE A 61 -4.94 -15.00 0.83
N SER A 62 -5.31 -15.29 2.08
CA SER A 62 -6.57 -15.98 2.35
C SER A 62 -7.78 -15.14 1.92
N PRO A 63 -8.91 -15.76 1.49
CA PRO A 63 -10.12 -15.01 1.16
C PRO A 63 -10.59 -14.06 2.26
N ALA A 64 -10.40 -14.44 3.54
CA ALA A 64 -10.76 -13.63 4.69
C ALA A 64 -9.92 -12.34 4.83
N ASN A 65 -8.69 -12.32 4.32
CA ASN A 65 -7.80 -11.16 4.37
C ASN A 65 -7.81 -10.34 3.07
N TRP A 66 -8.49 -10.83 2.04
CA TRP A 66 -8.40 -10.27 0.70
C TRP A 66 -8.84 -8.79 0.65
N SER A 67 -9.97 -8.45 1.24
CA SER A 67 -10.50 -7.07 1.20
C SER A 67 -9.78 -6.11 2.14
N HIS A 68 -8.87 -6.58 3.00
CA HIS A 68 -8.31 -5.76 4.07
C HIS A 68 -7.50 -4.58 3.55
N PHE A 69 -6.78 -4.71 2.44
CA PHE A 69 -6.00 -3.61 1.85
C PHE A 69 -6.88 -2.42 1.43
N GLY A 70 -8.14 -2.70 1.08
CA GLY A 70 -9.00 -1.80 0.31
C GLY A 70 -10.01 -1.03 1.15
N VAL A 71 -10.00 -1.16 2.48
CA VAL A 71 -10.93 -0.43 3.36
C VAL A 71 -10.19 0.57 4.24
N ILE A 72 -10.91 1.59 4.70
CA ILE A 72 -10.36 2.56 5.67
C ILE A 72 -10.33 1.91 7.05
N TRP A 73 -9.13 1.80 7.63
CA TRP A 73 -8.95 1.29 8.98
C TRP A 73 -8.80 2.43 10.00
N PRO A 74 -9.45 2.34 11.18
CA PRO A 74 -9.28 3.34 12.23
C PRO A 74 -7.82 3.59 12.63
N CYS A 75 -6.99 2.54 12.69
CA CYS A 75 -5.57 2.67 12.97
C CYS A 75 -4.81 3.44 11.88
N GLY A 76 -5.19 3.30 10.61
CA GLY A 76 -4.64 4.07 9.51
C GLY A 76 -4.97 5.57 9.63
N ILE A 77 -6.17 5.91 10.11
CA ILE A 77 -6.56 7.30 10.40
C ILE A 77 -5.72 7.88 11.54
N VAL A 78 -5.57 7.12 12.64
CA VAL A 78 -4.73 7.54 13.78
C VAL A 78 -3.28 7.75 13.34
N LEU A 79 -2.71 6.83 12.56
CA LEU A 79 -1.37 6.97 12.01
C LEU A 79 -1.25 8.22 11.13
N ALA A 80 -2.25 8.48 10.28
CA ALA A 80 -2.26 9.67 9.42
C ALA A 80 -2.31 10.98 10.22
N HIS A 81 -3.07 11.03 11.32
CA HIS A 81 -3.05 12.18 12.24
C HIS A 81 -1.69 12.36 12.90
N LEU A 82 -1.04 11.28 13.35
CA LEU A 82 0.33 11.37 13.89
C LEU A 82 1.29 11.90 12.82
N VAL A 83 1.27 11.31 11.63
CA VAL A 83 2.07 11.73 10.48
C VAL A 83 1.77 13.17 10.08
N SER A 84 0.58 13.72 10.34
CA SER A 84 0.28 15.14 10.07
C SER A 84 1.08 16.12 10.95
N THR A 85 1.58 15.66 12.09
CA THR A 85 2.27 16.51 13.09
C THR A 85 3.77 16.24 13.19
N LEU A 86 4.24 15.06 12.78
CA LEU A 86 5.66 14.67 12.88
C LEU A 86 6.58 15.55 12.02
N PRO A 87 7.82 15.83 12.44
CA PRO A 87 8.81 16.48 11.58
C PRO A 87 9.30 15.50 10.50
N LEU A 88 8.97 15.74 9.22
CA LEU A 88 9.32 14.82 8.12
C LEU A 88 10.59 15.22 7.36
N LYS A 89 11.07 16.45 7.53
CA LYS A 89 12.17 17.00 6.73
C LYS A 89 13.44 16.17 6.91
N GLY A 90 14.02 15.72 5.80
CA GLY A 90 15.25 14.94 5.78
C GLY A 90 15.08 13.46 6.15
N LEU A 91 13.86 13.01 6.44
CA LEU A 91 13.58 11.60 6.69
C LEU A 91 13.22 10.88 5.40
N ARG A 92 13.66 9.62 5.27
CA ARG A 92 13.14 8.66 4.31
C ARG A 92 12.16 7.75 5.03
N ILE A 93 10.92 7.73 4.59
CA ILE A 93 9.81 7.10 5.29
C ILE A 93 9.38 5.87 4.50
N LEU A 94 9.13 4.77 5.20
CA LEU A 94 8.54 3.56 4.65
C LEU A 94 7.24 3.26 5.41
N GLU A 95 6.12 3.17 4.70
CA GLU A 95 4.86 2.66 5.25
C GLU A 95 4.71 1.17 4.87
N LEU A 96 4.58 0.30 5.87
CA LEU A 96 4.35 -1.13 5.70
C LEU A 96 2.85 -1.45 5.83
N GLY A 97 2.30 -2.20 4.86
CA GLY A 97 0.87 -2.52 4.84
C GLY A 97 0.02 -1.27 4.60
N SER A 98 0.40 -0.46 3.62
CA SER A 98 -0.19 0.85 3.37
C SER A 98 -1.65 0.77 2.91
N GLY A 99 -2.08 -0.34 2.30
CA GLY A 99 -3.42 -0.49 1.75
C GLY A 99 -3.81 0.68 0.83
N LEU A 100 -4.81 1.47 1.25
CA LEU A 100 -5.29 2.67 0.56
C LEU A 100 -4.32 3.88 0.62
N GLY A 101 -3.30 3.82 1.47
CA GLY A 101 -2.20 4.78 1.56
C GLY A 101 -2.51 6.06 2.35
N ILE A 102 -3.48 6.06 3.27
CA ILE A 102 -3.95 7.30 3.93
C ILE A 102 -2.82 8.07 4.62
N ALA A 103 -1.96 7.39 5.39
CA ALA A 103 -0.83 8.05 6.05
C ALA A 103 0.24 8.49 5.03
N SER A 104 0.50 7.68 3.99
CA SER A 104 1.35 8.06 2.86
C SER A 104 0.86 9.31 2.12
N LEU A 105 -0.44 9.49 1.91
CA LEU A 105 -1.02 10.70 1.30
C LEU A 105 -0.73 11.93 2.17
N VAL A 106 -0.88 11.81 3.49
CA VAL A 106 -0.55 12.89 4.43
C VAL A 106 0.95 13.21 4.40
N ALA A 107 1.81 12.19 4.42
CA ALA A 107 3.26 12.39 4.34
C ALA A 107 3.65 13.09 3.02
N SER A 108 3.10 12.63 1.90
CA SER A 108 3.33 13.20 0.56
C SER A 108 2.88 14.66 0.48
N ARG A 109 1.67 14.99 0.98
CA ARG A 109 1.17 16.37 1.03
C ARG A 109 2.09 17.30 1.82
N ARG A 110 2.74 16.77 2.86
CA ARG A 110 3.70 17.51 3.69
C ARG A 110 5.13 17.54 3.13
N GLY A 111 5.32 17.03 1.91
CA GLY A 111 6.62 17.00 1.22
C GLY A 111 7.61 15.98 1.78
N GLY A 112 7.14 14.92 2.44
CA GLY A 112 7.98 13.83 2.93
C GLY A 112 8.49 12.93 1.80
N ASP A 113 9.72 12.41 1.94
CA ASP A 113 10.24 11.35 1.05
C ASP A 113 9.69 9.99 1.51
N ILE A 114 8.47 9.68 1.05
CA ILE A 114 7.70 8.50 1.43
C ILE A 114 7.75 7.42 0.34
N THR A 115 7.95 6.17 0.79
CA THR A 115 7.68 4.95 0.02
C THR A 115 6.59 4.17 0.72
N ALA A 116 5.52 3.84 0.00
CA ALA A 116 4.46 2.97 0.48
C ALA A 116 4.74 1.52 0.10
N SER A 117 4.25 0.57 0.89
CA SER A 117 4.37 -0.84 0.56
C SER A 117 3.19 -1.66 1.06
N ASP A 118 2.79 -2.63 0.26
CA ASP A 118 1.80 -3.62 0.62
C ASP A 118 2.09 -4.95 -0.11
N HIS A 119 1.58 -6.03 0.44
CA HIS A 119 1.64 -7.35 -0.19
C HIS A 119 0.49 -7.56 -1.19
N HIS A 120 -0.61 -6.81 -1.05
CA HIS A 120 -1.79 -7.01 -1.88
C HIS A 120 -1.57 -6.45 -3.30
N PRO A 121 -1.80 -7.24 -4.36
CA PRO A 121 -1.47 -6.85 -5.74
C PRO A 121 -2.27 -5.65 -6.27
N LEU A 122 -3.42 -5.34 -5.66
CA LEU A 122 -4.26 -4.18 -6.01
C LEU A 122 -4.00 -2.93 -5.15
N ALA A 123 -3.11 -2.99 -4.14
CA ALA A 123 -2.89 -1.85 -3.26
C ALA A 123 -2.26 -0.66 -4.02
N GLU A 124 -1.26 -0.91 -4.88
CA GLU A 124 -0.61 0.14 -5.67
C GLU A 124 -1.60 0.91 -6.55
N SER A 125 -2.53 0.20 -7.20
CA SER A 125 -3.51 0.83 -8.09
C SER A 125 -4.51 1.66 -7.31
N PHE A 126 -5.05 1.16 -6.20
CA PHE A 126 -5.95 1.93 -5.32
C PHE A 126 -5.25 3.16 -4.73
N MET A 127 -4.02 3.01 -4.26
CA MET A 127 -3.24 4.12 -3.74
C MET A 127 -2.98 5.17 -4.84
N SER A 128 -2.62 4.76 -6.06
CA SER A 128 -2.37 5.66 -7.18
C SER A 128 -3.60 6.49 -7.54
N GLU A 129 -4.79 5.87 -7.54
CA GLU A 129 -6.06 6.58 -7.71
C GLU A 129 -6.30 7.58 -6.57
N ASN A 130 -6.01 7.20 -5.32
CA ASN A 130 -6.15 8.10 -4.17
C ASN A 130 -5.16 9.28 -4.23
N VAL A 131 -3.93 9.07 -4.72
CA VAL A 131 -2.98 10.15 -4.97
C VAL A 131 -3.55 11.13 -5.98
N ALA A 132 -4.10 10.63 -7.09
CA ALA A 132 -4.71 11.45 -8.13
C ALA A 132 -5.94 12.22 -7.63
N LEU A 133 -6.83 11.58 -6.87
CA LEU A 133 -8.03 12.20 -6.28
C LEU A 133 -7.73 13.36 -5.31
N ASN A 134 -6.49 13.47 -4.84
CA ASN A 134 -6.06 14.49 -3.88
C ASN A 134 -5.02 15.44 -4.45
N ASP A 135 -4.79 15.42 -5.77
CA ASP A 135 -3.82 16.27 -6.48
C ASP A 135 -2.42 16.22 -5.87
N LEU A 136 -1.99 15.03 -5.43
CA LEU A 136 -0.70 14.83 -4.78
C LEU A 136 0.37 14.37 -5.78
N PRO A 137 1.66 14.65 -5.52
CA PRO A 137 2.73 14.05 -6.29
C PRO A 137 2.73 12.52 -6.12
N GLY A 138 3.17 11.83 -7.17
CA GLY A 138 3.27 10.37 -7.18
C GLY A 138 4.07 9.84 -5.99
N ILE A 139 3.55 8.80 -5.35
CA ILE A 139 4.19 8.13 -4.21
C ILE A 139 4.90 6.88 -4.71
N LYS A 140 6.16 6.67 -4.30
CA LYS A 140 6.92 5.45 -4.62
C LYS A 140 6.20 4.26 -3.96
N PHE A 141 6.01 3.17 -4.70
CA PHE A 141 5.39 1.96 -4.18
C PHE A 141 6.33 0.75 -4.31
N ALA A 142 6.36 -0.10 -3.29
CA ALA A 142 7.06 -1.37 -3.30
C ALA A 142 6.11 -2.51 -2.91
N HIS A 143 6.02 -3.54 -3.74
CA HIS A 143 5.33 -4.78 -3.34
C HIS A 143 6.23 -5.55 -2.37
N GLY A 144 5.71 -5.88 -1.19
CA GLY A 144 6.50 -6.54 -0.16
C GLY A 144 5.63 -7.32 0.82
N ASP A 145 5.99 -8.58 1.04
CA ASP A 145 5.40 -9.42 2.08
C ASP A 145 6.30 -9.42 3.32
N CYS A 146 5.76 -8.99 4.46
CA CYS A 146 6.46 -8.95 5.74
C CYS A 146 6.76 -10.35 6.31
N ALA A 147 6.08 -11.40 5.82
CA ALA A 147 6.37 -12.80 6.14
C ALA A 147 7.48 -13.39 5.24
N TYR A 148 7.88 -12.68 4.18
CA TYR A 148 8.94 -13.12 3.28
C TYR A 148 10.32 -12.94 3.93
N THR A 149 10.69 -13.94 4.74
CA THR A 149 12.06 -14.05 5.25
C THR A 149 12.97 -14.56 4.15
N ASN A 150 13.98 -13.76 3.78
CA ASN A 150 15.15 -14.30 3.08
C ASN A 150 15.71 -15.44 3.96
N TYR A 151 15.71 -16.67 3.44
CA TYR A 151 16.09 -17.87 4.19
C TYR A 151 17.53 -17.80 4.75
N SER A 152 18.37 -16.88 4.23
CA SER A 152 19.71 -16.56 4.74
C SER A 152 19.75 -15.84 6.10
N ALA A 153 18.66 -15.22 6.57
CA ALA A 153 18.63 -14.45 7.82
C ALA A 153 18.32 -15.30 9.08
N ARG A 154 17.85 -16.55 8.94
CA ARG A 154 17.45 -17.39 10.09
C ARG A 154 18.59 -17.76 11.04
N LYS A 155 19.84 -17.77 10.57
CA LYS A 155 20.99 -18.04 11.47
C LYS A 155 21.22 -16.95 12.52
N VAL A 156 20.76 -15.73 12.29
CA VAL A 156 21.02 -14.62 13.23
C VAL A 156 19.93 -14.51 14.30
N GLN A 157 18.68 -14.86 13.98
CA GLN A 157 17.56 -14.68 14.91
C GLN A 157 17.43 -15.82 15.94
N SER A 158 17.87 -17.04 15.59
CA SER A 158 17.99 -18.17 16.55
C SER A 158 18.93 -17.82 17.70
N ASP A 159 20.08 -17.21 17.39
CA ASP A 159 21.10 -16.87 18.37
C ASP A 159 20.67 -15.76 19.34
N TYR A 160 19.85 -14.81 18.88
CA TYR A 160 19.45 -13.65 19.69
C TYR A 160 18.45 -14.03 20.79
N TRP A 161 17.48 -14.90 20.48
CA TRP A 161 16.52 -15.39 21.48
C TRP A 161 17.13 -16.40 22.45
N GLN A 162 18.08 -17.24 22.00
CA GLN A 162 18.76 -18.20 22.88
C GLN A 162 19.72 -17.54 23.88
N ARG A 163 20.45 -16.48 23.47
CA ARG A 163 21.37 -15.76 24.37
C ARG A 163 20.66 -14.90 25.41
N SER A 164 19.45 -14.45 25.11
CA SER A 164 18.65 -13.60 26.00
C SER A 164 17.94 -14.41 27.10
N ALA A 165 17.56 -15.66 26.81
CA ALA A 165 16.94 -16.56 27.78
C ALA A 165 17.92 -17.14 28.83
N LEU A 166 19.24 -17.07 28.58
CA LEU A 166 20.29 -17.53 29.51
C LEU A 166 20.82 -16.42 30.43
N ARG A 167 20.22 -15.22 30.40
CA ARG A 167 20.59 -14.07 31.24
C ARG A 167 19.46 -13.58 32.14
N ALA A 168 18.41 -14.38 32.32
CA ALA A 168 17.35 -14.13 33.30
C ALA A 168 17.50 -15.09 34.49
#